data_AF-A0A4R3H4B2-F1
#
_entry.id   AF-A0A4R3H4B2-F1
#
_cell.length_a   1.000
_cell.length_b   1.000
_cell.length_c   1.000
_cell.angle_alpha   90.00
_cell.angle_beta   90.00
_cell.angle_gamma   90.00
#
_symmetry.space_group_name_H-M   'P 1'
#
loop_
_entity.id
_entity.type
_entity.pdbx_description
1 polymer ?
#
loop_
_entity_poly.entity_id
_entity_poly.type
_entity_poly.pdbx_seq_one_letter_code
_entity_poly.pdbx_strand_id
1 'polypeptide(L)'
;MKALVGAAALVMVFCTQGQAADLKGPARFCGYSPIIDLLPGEKVTTLQGGIHAGDFRWEGPFGVLHVRGIGWAGRPKGRIVEAGTSTRPARFAQRRETDGGHVVALWNGGHGAAYFSSAAPLTARQMEAIRRVTLFEEGQTPSDCALRTVFSWE
;
A
#
# COMPACT_ATOMS: atom_id res chain seq x y z
N MET A 1 16.47 42.33 -42.03
CA MET A 1 16.79 40.95 -41.59
C MET A 1 17.13 40.97 -40.11
N LYS A 2 16.35 40.28 -39.27
CA LYS A 2 16.76 39.51 -38.07
C LYS A 2 15.50 39.20 -37.26
N ALA A 3 14.94 38.01 -37.51
CA ALA A 3 13.91 37.43 -36.67
C ALA A 3 14.58 36.85 -35.43
N LEU A 4 14.18 37.31 -34.23
CA LEU A 4 14.50 36.62 -32.98
C LEU A 4 13.47 35.51 -32.79
N VAL A 5 13.89 34.27 -33.06
CA VAL A 5 13.15 33.07 -32.67
C VAL A 5 13.55 32.76 -31.23
N GLY A 6 12.66 33.08 -30.28
CA GLY A 6 12.80 32.67 -28.88
C GLY A 6 12.42 31.21 -28.74
N ALA A 7 13.41 30.34 -28.50
CA ALA A 7 13.18 28.93 -28.19
C ALA A 7 12.73 28.80 -26.73
N ALA A 8 11.45 28.54 -26.51
CA ALA A 8 10.93 28.12 -25.22
C ALA A 8 11.38 26.67 -24.96
N ALA A 9 12.29 26.47 -24.01
CA ALA A 9 12.70 25.15 -23.56
C ALA A 9 11.56 24.53 -22.74
N LEU A 10 10.86 23.55 -23.33
CA LEU A 10 9.85 22.74 -22.66
C LEU A 10 10.56 21.76 -21.71
N VAL A 11 10.58 22.06 -20.41
CA VAL A 11 11.04 21.11 -19.38
C VAL A 11 9.96 20.03 -19.22
N MET A 12 10.13 18.90 -19.90
CA MET A 12 9.31 17.71 -19.68
C MET A 12 9.74 17.08 -18.36
N VAL A 13 8.97 17.32 -17.30
CA VAL A 13 9.06 16.55 -16.05
C VAL A 13 8.60 15.14 -16.35
N PHE A 14 9.54 14.22 -16.54
CA PHE A 14 9.26 12.79 -16.63
C PHE A 14 8.83 12.30 -15.25
N CYS A 15 7.52 12.18 -15.00
CA CYS A 15 7.02 11.34 -13.93
C CYS A 15 7.37 9.89 -14.31
N THR A 16 8.48 9.37 -13.79
CA THR A 16 8.80 7.95 -13.90
C THR A 16 7.72 7.17 -13.17
N GLN A 17 6.86 6.48 -13.93
CA GLN A 17 5.95 5.49 -13.36
C GLN A 17 6.81 4.45 -12.65
N GLY A 18 6.56 4.24 -11.34
CA GLY A 18 7.24 3.20 -10.58
C GLY A 18 7.07 1.86 -11.30
N GLN A 19 8.17 1.22 -11.69
CA GLN A 19 8.12 -0.06 -12.38
C GLN A 19 7.56 -1.12 -11.42
N ALA A 20 6.76 -2.03 -11.98
CA ALA A 20 6.31 -3.21 -11.25
C ALA A 20 7.53 -4.01 -10.77
N ALA A 21 7.58 -4.27 -9.47
CA ALA A 21 8.65 -4.98 -8.78
C ALA A 21 8.05 -6.15 -8.01
N ASP A 22 8.69 -7.32 -8.16
CA ASP A 22 8.32 -8.53 -7.44
C ASP A 22 9.24 -8.71 -6.23
N LEU A 23 8.65 -8.95 -5.05
CA LEU A 23 9.34 -9.38 -3.84
C LEU A 23 8.75 -10.71 -3.38
N LYS A 24 9.58 -11.75 -3.30
CA LYS A 24 9.20 -13.07 -2.76
C LYS A 24 9.63 -13.18 -1.30
N GLY A 25 8.81 -13.82 -0.49
CA GLY A 25 9.16 -14.16 0.89
C GLY A 25 10.15 -15.33 0.99
N PRO A 26 10.92 -15.43 2.10
CA PRO A 26 10.87 -14.56 3.27
C PRO A 26 11.57 -13.22 3.05
N ALA A 27 10.86 -12.11 3.24
CA ALA A 27 11.37 -10.76 3.04
C ALA A 27 10.42 -9.72 3.63
N ARG A 28 10.92 -8.55 3.99
CA ARG A 28 10.08 -7.44 4.47
C ARG A 28 9.79 -6.45 3.34
N PHE A 29 8.50 -6.25 3.08
CA PHE A 29 7.98 -5.21 2.20
C PHE A 29 7.60 -3.98 3.02
N CYS A 30 7.99 -2.79 2.58
CA CYS A 30 7.62 -1.52 3.20
C CYS A 30 7.09 -0.56 2.13
N GLY A 31 5.78 -0.48 1.95
CA GLY A 31 5.23 0.28 0.83
C GLY A 31 4.02 1.11 1.19
N TYR A 32 4.05 2.41 0.86
CA TYR A 32 2.92 3.34 1.00
C TYR A 32 2.14 3.23 2.33
N SER A 33 2.84 3.06 3.46
CA SER A 33 2.35 2.75 4.83
C SER A 33 2.32 1.27 5.27
N PRO A 34 1.74 0.28 4.57
CA PRO A 34 1.82 -1.10 5.04
C PRO A 34 3.25 -1.68 5.06
N ILE A 35 3.55 -2.34 6.17
CA ILE A 35 4.72 -3.21 6.35
C ILE A 35 4.23 -4.65 6.39
N ILE A 36 4.78 -5.47 5.52
CA ILE A 36 4.44 -6.88 5.40
C ILE A 36 5.72 -7.70 5.49
N ASP A 37 5.83 -8.48 6.55
CA ASP A 37 6.81 -9.55 6.66
C ASP A 37 6.30 -10.76 5.88
N LEU A 38 6.78 -10.92 4.65
CA LEU A 38 6.38 -12.01 3.77
C LEU A 38 6.91 -13.33 4.30
N LEU A 39 6.04 -14.32 4.36
CA LEU A 39 6.39 -15.70 4.71
C LEU A 39 6.87 -16.48 3.46
N PRO A 40 7.53 -17.64 3.62
CA PRO A 40 7.83 -18.52 2.50
C PRO A 40 6.57 -18.85 1.69
N GLY A 41 6.65 -18.69 0.37
CA GLY A 41 5.53 -18.89 -0.55
C GLY A 41 4.62 -17.67 -0.72
N GLU A 42 4.90 -16.55 -0.04
CA GLU A 42 4.22 -15.28 -0.28
C GLU A 42 4.98 -14.40 -1.28
N LYS A 43 4.25 -13.54 -2.00
CA LYS A 43 4.81 -12.63 -2.98
C LYS A 43 4.05 -11.30 -2.99
N VAL A 44 4.78 -10.20 -3.04
CA VAL A 44 4.24 -8.89 -3.40
C VAL A 44 4.68 -8.55 -4.83
N THR A 45 3.74 -8.10 -5.64
CA THR A 45 3.99 -7.47 -6.95
C THR A 45 3.48 -6.05 -6.90
N THR A 46 4.37 -5.06 -6.92
CA THR A 46 3.96 -3.65 -7.01
C THR A 46 3.32 -3.40 -8.37
N LEU A 47 2.25 -2.60 -8.39
CA LEU A 47 1.49 -2.33 -9.61
C LEU A 47 1.71 -0.87 -10.02
N GLN A 48 0.97 0.04 -9.40
CA GLN A 48 1.03 1.48 -9.67
C GLN A 48 1.29 2.21 -8.37
N GLY A 49 1.97 3.36 -8.45
CA GLY A 49 2.23 4.18 -7.30
C GLY A 49 2.38 5.65 -7.66
N GLY A 50 2.07 6.51 -6.70
CA GLY A 50 2.33 7.94 -6.71
C GLY A 50 3.20 8.32 -5.51
N ILE A 51 3.09 9.58 -5.08
CA ILE A 51 3.92 10.13 -3.98
C ILE A 51 3.51 9.51 -2.63
N HIS A 52 2.20 9.56 -2.30
CA HIS A 52 1.70 9.16 -0.97
C HIS A 52 0.96 7.83 -0.96
N ALA A 53 0.74 7.20 -2.12
CA ALA A 53 -0.12 6.02 -2.23
C ALA A 53 0.29 5.13 -3.39
N GLY A 54 -0.07 3.85 -3.30
CA GLY A 54 0.08 2.93 -4.40
C GLY A 54 -0.59 1.59 -4.15
N ASP A 55 -0.66 0.83 -5.22
CA ASP A 55 -1.34 -0.44 -5.33
C ASP A 55 -0.32 -1.55 -5.55
N PHE A 56 -0.54 -2.68 -4.89
CA PHE A 56 0.23 -3.90 -5.09
C PHE A 56 -0.66 -5.13 -4.95
N ARG A 57 -0.25 -6.22 -5.58
CA ARG A 57 -0.87 -7.53 -5.43
C ARG A 57 -0.08 -8.32 -4.39
N TRP A 58 -0.76 -8.88 -3.41
CA TRP A 58 -0.17 -9.77 -2.41
C TRP A 58 -0.75 -11.17 -2.53
N GLU A 59 0.12 -12.14 -2.76
CA GLU A 59 -0.22 -13.52 -3.07
C GLU A 59 0.43 -14.45 -2.04
N GLY A 60 -0.23 -15.56 -1.74
CA GLY A 60 0.32 -16.60 -0.89
C GLY A 60 -0.62 -17.80 -0.73
N PRO A 61 -0.36 -18.71 0.22
CA PRO A 61 -1.24 -19.85 0.52
C PRO A 61 -2.67 -19.46 0.96
N PHE A 62 -2.87 -18.19 1.35
CA PHE A 62 -4.17 -17.62 1.67
C PHE A 62 -4.96 -17.15 0.43
N GLY A 63 -4.37 -17.20 -0.77
CA GLY A 63 -4.95 -16.68 -2.01
C GLY A 63 -4.33 -15.35 -2.44
N VAL A 64 -5.14 -14.48 -3.02
CA VAL A 64 -4.71 -13.19 -3.58
C VAL A 64 -5.46 -12.05 -2.89
N LEU A 65 -4.75 -10.96 -2.60
CA LEU A 65 -5.29 -9.70 -2.14
C LEU A 65 -4.78 -8.59 -3.06
N HIS A 66 -5.67 -7.69 -3.47
CA HIS A 66 -5.28 -6.40 -4.00
C HIS A 66 -5.17 -5.43 -2.84
N VAL A 67 -4.05 -4.72 -2.75
CA VAL A 67 -3.77 -3.87 -1.61
C VAL A 67 -3.46 -2.46 -2.08
N ARG A 68 -4.18 -1.50 -1.52
CA ARG A 68 -3.88 -0.07 -1.68
C ARG A 68 -3.33 0.47 -0.36
N GLY A 69 -2.05 0.84 -0.36
CA GLY A 69 -1.42 1.57 0.74
C GLY A 69 -1.53 3.08 0.53
N ILE A 70 -1.77 3.83 1.61
CA ILE A 70 -1.76 5.29 1.63
C ILE A 70 -1.02 5.78 2.89
N GLY A 71 0.07 6.53 2.69
CA GLY A 71 0.85 7.18 3.75
C GLY A 71 0.22 8.46 4.31
N TRP A 72 -0.60 9.14 3.49
CA TRP A 72 -1.30 10.37 3.86
C TRP A 72 -2.83 10.26 3.69
N ALA A 73 -3.46 9.39 4.48
CA ALA A 73 -4.91 9.17 4.47
C ALA A 73 -5.62 9.85 5.66
N GLY A 74 -6.92 10.10 5.48
CA GLY A 74 -7.83 10.27 6.62
C GLY A 74 -8.32 8.92 7.17
N ARG A 75 -8.94 8.95 8.35
CA ARG A 75 -9.55 7.75 8.97
C ARG A 75 -10.50 7.02 7.99
N PRO A 76 -10.34 5.70 7.77
CA PRO A 76 -11.27 4.93 6.96
C PRO A 76 -12.72 5.00 7.46
N LYS A 77 -13.67 4.90 6.53
CA LYS A 77 -15.09 4.84 6.85
C LYS A 77 -15.46 3.46 7.39
N GLY A 78 -16.51 3.42 8.22
CA GLY A 78 -17.09 2.18 8.74
C GLY A 78 -16.82 1.93 10.21
N ARG A 79 -17.26 0.75 10.66
CA ARG A 79 -17.15 0.29 12.04
C ARG A 79 -15.79 -0.35 12.29
N ILE A 80 -15.13 0.05 13.38
CA ILE A 80 -13.94 -0.63 13.88
C ILE A 80 -14.38 -1.92 14.58
N VAL A 81 -13.76 -3.04 14.22
CA VAL A 81 -14.01 -4.37 14.81
C VAL A 81 -12.85 -4.85 15.66
N GLU A 82 -11.65 -4.31 15.44
CA GLU A 82 -10.51 -4.45 16.33
C GLU A 82 -9.89 -3.08 16.54
N ALA A 83 -9.82 -2.64 17.79
CA ALA A 83 -9.18 -1.38 18.15
C ALA A 83 -7.67 -1.45 17.89
N GLY A 84 -7.10 -0.32 17.46
CA GLY A 84 -5.67 -0.19 17.29
C GLY A 84 -4.95 -0.13 18.65
N THR A 85 -3.68 -0.52 18.64
CA THR A 85 -2.74 -0.37 19.75
C THR A 85 -1.50 0.38 19.27
N SER A 86 -0.52 0.61 20.14
CA SER A 86 0.77 1.21 19.75
C SER A 86 1.56 0.39 18.71
N THR A 87 1.23 -0.89 18.53
CA THR A 87 1.96 -1.83 17.65
C THR A 87 1.09 -2.45 16.58
N ARG A 88 -0.24 -2.25 16.62
CA ARG A 88 -1.18 -2.85 15.67
C ARG A 88 -2.19 -1.81 15.19
N PRO A 89 -2.43 -1.71 13.87
CA PRO A 89 -3.44 -0.79 13.35
C PRO A 89 -4.84 -1.24 13.77
N ALA A 90 -5.77 -0.29 13.85
CA ALA A 90 -7.19 -0.58 13.97
C ALA A 90 -7.69 -1.26 12.71
N ARG A 91 -8.52 -2.31 12.86
CA ARG A 91 -9.15 -3.02 11.74
C ARG A 91 -10.62 -2.67 11.63
N PHE A 92 -11.06 -2.35 10.42
CA PHE A 92 -12.44 -2.06 10.11
C PHE A 92 -13.18 -3.33 9.68
N ALA A 93 -14.50 -3.35 9.91
CA ALA A 93 -15.37 -4.40 9.42
C ALA A 93 -15.25 -4.52 7.90
N GLN A 94 -15.32 -5.75 7.38
CA GLN A 94 -15.46 -5.95 5.94
C GLN A 94 -16.70 -5.23 5.43
N ARG A 95 -16.57 -4.56 4.28
CA ARG A 95 -17.69 -3.97 3.56
C ARG A 95 -17.63 -4.33 2.08
N ARG A 96 -18.77 -4.23 1.41
CA ARG A 96 -18.86 -4.34 -0.03
C ARG A 96 -18.70 -2.96 -0.65
N GLU A 97 -17.93 -2.87 -1.72
CA GLU A 97 -17.75 -1.68 -2.54
C GLU A 97 -18.80 -1.64 -3.67
N THR A 98 -18.96 -0.48 -4.27
CA THR A 98 -19.95 -0.24 -5.34
C THR A 98 -19.68 -1.11 -6.58
N ASP A 99 -18.41 -1.42 -6.85
CA ASP A 99 -17.97 -2.31 -7.93
C ASP A 99 -18.16 -3.81 -7.62
N GLY A 100 -18.72 -4.13 -6.44
CA GLY A 100 -18.96 -5.49 -5.97
C GLY A 100 -17.79 -6.12 -5.24
N GLY A 101 -16.63 -5.46 -5.16
CA GLY A 101 -15.47 -5.91 -4.40
C GLY A 101 -15.74 -5.94 -2.89
N HIS A 102 -15.02 -6.79 -2.18
CA HIS A 102 -15.05 -6.86 -0.72
C HIS A 102 -13.77 -6.24 -0.18
N VAL A 103 -13.88 -5.34 0.78
CA VAL A 103 -12.73 -4.60 1.32
C VAL A 103 -12.68 -4.64 2.85
N VAL A 104 -11.47 -4.75 3.37
CA VAL A 104 -11.12 -4.48 4.77
C VAL A 104 -10.08 -3.37 4.81
N ALA A 105 -10.21 -2.46 5.77
CA ALA A 105 -9.25 -1.39 5.97
C ALA A 105 -8.50 -1.56 7.30
N LEU A 106 -7.22 -1.16 7.28
CA LEU A 106 -6.39 -0.92 8.45
C LEU A 106 -6.10 0.57 8.57
N TRP A 107 -5.98 1.05 9.81
CA TRP A 107 -5.62 2.44 10.11
C TRP A 107 -4.73 2.51 11.34
N ASN A 108 -3.62 3.24 11.26
CA ASN A 108 -2.67 3.33 12.36
C ASN A 108 -3.06 4.35 13.45
N GLY A 109 -4.18 5.07 13.27
CA GLY A 109 -4.62 6.12 14.18
C GLY A 109 -4.16 7.54 13.80
N GLY A 110 -3.26 7.67 12.82
CA GLY A 110 -2.81 8.92 12.22
C GLY A 110 -3.13 8.94 10.72
N HIS A 111 -2.10 8.93 9.87
CA HIS A 111 -2.27 9.09 8.41
C HIS A 111 -2.08 7.79 7.62
N GLY A 112 -1.51 6.75 8.23
CA GLY A 112 -1.29 5.47 7.58
C GLY A 112 -2.57 4.66 7.45
N ALA A 113 -2.93 4.31 6.22
CA ALA A 113 -4.05 3.40 5.94
C ALA A 113 -3.69 2.36 4.86
N ALA A 114 -4.29 1.18 4.96
CA ALA A 114 -4.22 0.17 3.92
C ALA A 114 -5.59 -0.47 3.68
N TYR A 115 -5.92 -0.70 2.42
CA TYR A 115 -7.18 -1.32 1.99
C TYR A 115 -6.88 -2.62 1.27
N PHE A 116 -7.48 -3.70 1.74
CA PHE A 116 -7.29 -5.06 1.22
C PHE A 116 -8.58 -5.50 0.56
N SER A 117 -8.52 -5.81 -0.73
CA SER A 117 -9.69 -6.17 -1.51
C SER A 117 -9.58 -7.51 -2.23
N SER A 118 -10.74 -8.10 -2.45
CA SER A 118 -10.95 -9.36 -3.16
C SER A 118 -12.32 -9.32 -3.86
N ALA A 119 -12.47 -10.05 -4.97
CA ALA A 119 -13.75 -10.17 -5.67
C ALA A 119 -14.80 -10.92 -4.81
N ALA A 120 -14.38 -11.97 -4.11
CA ALA A 120 -15.20 -12.71 -3.15
C ALA A 120 -14.99 -12.16 -1.72
N PRO A 121 -15.93 -12.43 -0.78
CA PRO A 121 -15.74 -12.15 0.63
C PRO A 121 -14.37 -12.63 1.14
N LEU A 122 -13.69 -11.81 1.94
CA LEU A 122 -12.36 -12.16 2.43
C LEU A 122 -12.49 -13.37 3.38
N THR A 123 -11.70 -14.39 3.09
CA THR A 123 -11.67 -15.64 3.85
C THR A 123 -10.97 -15.46 5.19
N ALA A 124 -11.18 -16.40 6.13
CA ALA A 124 -10.46 -16.40 7.40
C ALA A 124 -8.93 -16.40 7.23
N ARG A 125 -8.41 -17.08 6.20
CA ARG A 125 -6.97 -17.11 5.90
C ARG A 125 -6.45 -15.75 5.42
N GLN A 126 -7.22 -15.05 4.57
CA GLN A 126 -6.88 -13.68 4.16
C GLN A 126 -6.95 -12.72 5.35
N MET A 127 -7.96 -12.85 6.21
CA MET A 127 -8.04 -12.06 7.45
C MET A 127 -6.82 -12.29 8.33
N GLU A 128 -6.38 -13.53 8.50
CA GLU A 128 -5.19 -13.85 9.29
C GLU A 128 -3.91 -13.25 8.66
N ALA A 129 -3.78 -13.29 7.34
CA ALA A 129 -2.69 -12.59 6.65
C ALA A 129 -2.73 -11.07 6.94
N ILE A 130 -3.89 -10.43 6.81
CA ILE A 130 -4.09 -9.00 7.09
C ILE A 130 -3.72 -8.65 8.53
N ARG A 131 -3.98 -9.52 9.52
CA ARG A 131 -3.64 -9.27 10.93
C ARG A 131 -2.14 -9.12 11.18
N ARG A 132 -1.30 -9.66 10.30
CA ARG A 132 0.17 -9.54 10.40
C ARG A 132 0.69 -8.21 9.90
N VAL A 133 -0.15 -7.42 9.21
CA VAL A 133 0.27 -6.15 8.61
C VAL A 133 0.31 -5.05 9.68
N THR A 134 1.46 -4.39 9.77
CA THR A 134 1.59 -3.13 10.53
C THR A 134 1.62 -1.96 9.56
N LEU A 135 1.46 -0.74 10.09
CA LEU A 135 1.43 0.48 9.30
C LEU A 135 2.41 1.48 9.92
N PHE A 136 3.17 2.20 9.10
CA PHE A 136 4.03 3.31 9.52
C PHE A 136 3.46 4.67 9.08
N GLU A 137 3.84 5.74 9.79
CA GLU A 137 3.57 7.13 9.41
C GLU A 137 4.55 7.59 8.33
N GLU A 138 4.07 8.36 7.36
CA GLU A 138 4.96 9.00 6.39
C GLU A 138 5.99 9.89 7.12
N GLY A 139 7.26 9.80 6.69
CA GLY A 139 8.40 10.40 7.40
C GLY A 139 9.10 9.46 8.39
N GLN A 140 8.48 8.34 8.78
CA GLN A 140 9.19 7.27 9.48
C GLN A 140 10.02 6.44 8.50
N THR A 141 11.16 5.94 8.96
CA THR A 141 12.03 5.05 8.17
C THR A 141 11.94 3.63 8.72
N PRO A 142 11.09 2.74 8.15
CA PRO A 142 11.05 1.35 8.58
C PRO A 142 12.37 0.64 8.25
N SER A 143 12.86 -0.17 9.19
CA SER A 143 14.11 -0.93 9.05
C SER A 143 13.92 -2.23 8.28
N ASP A 144 15.02 -2.75 7.74
CA ASP A 144 15.13 -4.10 7.16
C ASP A 144 14.22 -4.36 5.95
N CYS A 145 13.79 -3.31 5.26
CA CYS A 145 12.95 -3.43 4.07
C CYS A 145 13.77 -3.95 2.88
N ALA A 146 13.41 -5.12 2.37
CA ALA A 146 13.97 -5.67 1.14
C ALA A 146 13.42 -4.96 -0.11
N LEU A 147 12.20 -4.41 -0.01
CA LEU A 147 11.62 -3.53 -1.03
C LEU A 147 10.92 -2.35 -0.36
N ARG A 148 11.19 -1.15 -0.89
CA ARG A 148 10.56 0.11 -0.48
C ARG A 148 9.85 0.75 -1.66
N THR A 149 8.62 1.21 -1.47
CA THR A 149 7.87 1.93 -2.52
C THR A 149 7.55 3.38 -2.17
N VAL A 150 7.95 3.84 -0.99
CA VAL A 150 7.86 5.26 -0.59
C VAL A 150 9.05 6.04 -1.16
N PHE A 151 8.77 7.23 -1.71
CA PHE A 151 9.81 8.20 -2.03
C PHE A 151 10.40 8.75 -0.74
N SER A 152 11.67 8.49 -0.48
CA SER A 152 12.44 9.21 0.52
C SER A 152 12.77 10.57 -0.07
N TRP A 153 12.30 11.66 0.56
CA TRP A 153 12.79 13.00 0.26
C TRP A 153 14.21 13.14 0.83
N GLU A 154 15.19 12.67 0.07
CA GLU A 154 16.59 13.10 0.22
C GLU A 154 16.89 14.20 -0.80
#